data_AF-A0A7X9WPX4-F1
#
_entry.id   AF-A0A7X9WPX4-F1
#
_cell.length_a   1.000
_cell.length_b   1.000
_cell.length_c   1.000
_cell.angle_alpha   90.00
_cell.angle_beta   90.00
_cell.angle_gamma   90.00
#
_symmetry.space_group_name_H-M   'P 1'
#
loop_
_entity.id
_entity.type
_entity.pdbx_description
1 polymer ?
#
loop_
_entity_poly.entity_id
_entity_poly.type
_entity_poly.pdbx_seq_one_letter_code
_entity_poly.pdbx_strand_id
1 'polypeptide(L)'
;MTVERDRSNLPPLSLHVPEPRFRPGDTVDFGEIEVPPAGAQRRPDTADKASSFHELAYTMVRVLDEDHRAVGPWDPKLDPDTLRKMLRSMALVRAFDERMFRAQRQGKTSFYMKSTGEEAVSVGAASALAYDDMCFPSYRQQGILLTRGWSLVDMMNQIYSNKGDRLQGRQLPIMYSVKDASFFSISGNLTTQYPQAVGWAMASAAKGDSRIAATWCGEGSTAEGDFHSALTFATVYRAPVIFNVVNNQWAISSFSGFAGAEATTFAARAIGYGIAGIRVDGNDILAVYAATQWAAERARTNQGPTLIEHFTYRVEGHSTSDDPTQYRSAGEPTAWPMGDPVVRLKNHLIALGEWDEERHAAQDLELAEEVKRSQKEAEKNGILGHGMHQPFETMFEGVFEETPWHLKEQCQQMLDEQKAAGL
;
A
#
# COMPACT_ATOMS: atom_id res chain seq x y z
N MET A 1 46.48 -36.60 19.72
CA MET A 1 46.68 -35.32 20.43
C MET A 1 46.23 -34.20 19.51
N THR A 2 44.95 -33.87 19.53
CA THR A 2 44.41 -32.65 18.90
C THR A 2 44.57 -31.53 19.90
N VAL A 3 45.42 -30.56 19.57
CA VAL A 3 45.63 -29.36 20.38
C VAL A 3 44.32 -28.56 20.35
N GLU A 4 43.55 -28.61 21.43
CA GLU A 4 42.53 -27.60 21.71
C GLU A 4 43.24 -26.25 21.72
N ARG A 5 43.04 -25.46 20.66
CA ARG A 5 43.46 -24.07 20.66
C ARG A 5 42.59 -23.36 21.67
N ASP A 6 43.14 -23.13 22.85
CA ASP A 6 42.56 -22.30 23.89
C ASP A 6 42.18 -20.94 23.29
N ARG A 7 40.89 -20.72 23.03
CA ARG A 7 40.33 -19.46 22.49
C ARG A 7 40.23 -18.41 23.60
N SER A 8 41.12 -18.43 24.59
CA SER A 8 40.91 -17.84 25.93
C SER A 8 40.82 -16.32 26.01
N ASN A 9 41.02 -15.58 24.91
CA ASN A 9 41.00 -14.11 24.91
C ASN A 9 39.92 -13.48 24.02
N LEU A 10 39.01 -14.25 23.39
CA LEU A 10 37.91 -13.66 22.61
C LEU A 10 36.64 -13.53 23.46
N PRO A 11 35.92 -12.39 23.41
CA PRO A 11 34.62 -12.28 24.06
C PRO A 11 33.65 -13.32 23.45
N PRO A 12 32.72 -13.88 24.25
CA PRO A 12 31.66 -14.72 23.72
C PRO A 12 30.86 -13.99 22.65
N LEU A 13 30.44 -14.71 21.62
CA LEU A 13 29.48 -14.18 20.64
C LEU A 13 28.15 -13.87 21.36
N SER A 14 27.53 -12.74 21.02
CA SER A 14 26.19 -12.39 21.46
C SER A 14 25.22 -12.40 20.27
N LEU A 15 24.00 -12.88 20.52
CA LEU A 15 22.89 -12.74 19.58
C LEU A 15 22.32 -11.32 19.71
N HIS A 16 22.32 -10.56 18.62
CA HIS A 16 21.58 -9.31 18.54
C HIS A 16 20.13 -9.60 18.15
N VAL A 17 19.18 -9.16 18.97
CA VAL A 17 17.76 -9.18 18.66
C VAL A 17 17.29 -7.73 18.62
N PRO A 18 16.86 -7.23 17.44
CA PRO A 18 16.31 -5.88 17.32
C PRO A 18 15.17 -5.65 18.33
N GLU A 19 15.09 -4.45 18.92
CA GLU A 19 13.96 -4.04 19.76
C GLU A 19 13.37 -2.68 19.32
N PRO A 20 12.04 -2.51 19.34
CA PRO A 20 11.45 -1.21 19.05
C PRO A 20 11.82 -0.24 20.17
N ARG A 21 12.01 1.02 19.79
CA ARG A 21 12.46 2.06 20.72
C ARG A 21 11.43 2.39 21.80
N PHE A 22 10.15 2.29 21.47
CA PHE A 22 9.05 2.63 22.38
C PHE A 22 8.10 1.44 22.52
N ARG A 23 7.92 0.99 23.76
CA ARG A 23 6.98 -0.04 24.17
C ARG A 23 5.75 0.59 24.83
N PRO A 24 4.68 -0.18 25.11
CA PRO A 24 3.52 0.33 25.81
C PRO A 24 3.91 0.99 27.15
N GLY A 25 3.56 2.27 27.30
CA GLY A 25 3.87 3.08 28.48
C GLY A 25 5.07 4.03 28.33
N ASP A 26 5.88 3.86 27.28
CA ASP A 26 7.04 4.72 27.05
C ASP A 26 6.65 6.10 26.50
N THR A 27 7.43 7.11 26.88
CA THR A 27 7.37 8.44 26.26
C THR A 27 8.06 8.39 24.90
N VAL A 28 7.37 8.87 23.87
CA VAL A 28 7.87 8.80 22.49
C VAL A 28 8.67 10.05 22.14
N ASP A 29 9.84 9.84 21.56
CA ASP A 29 10.68 10.90 20.99
C ASP A 29 11.37 10.41 19.71
N PHE A 30 10.87 10.87 18.55
CA PHE A 30 11.48 10.57 17.26
C PHE A 30 12.63 11.52 16.88
N GLY A 31 13.20 12.28 17.81
CA GLY A 31 14.25 13.27 17.54
C GLY A 31 15.53 12.72 16.90
N GLU A 32 15.78 11.41 17.00
CA GLU A 32 16.90 10.76 16.29
C GLU A 32 16.60 10.41 14.83
N ILE A 33 15.34 10.49 14.38
CA ILE A 33 15.01 10.37 12.96
C ILE A 33 15.54 11.64 12.28
N GLU A 34 16.60 11.48 11.49
CA GLU A 34 17.12 12.58 10.68
C GLU A 34 16.10 12.92 9.57
N VAL A 35 15.45 14.07 9.73
CA VAL A 35 14.52 14.61 8.75
C VAL A 35 15.23 15.70 7.96
N PRO A 36 15.57 15.47 6.68
CA PRO A 36 16.22 16.51 5.89
C PRO A 36 15.26 17.68 5.60
N PRO A 37 15.78 18.89 5.37
CA PRO A 37 14.95 20.02 4.92
C PRO A 37 14.22 19.69 3.62
N ALA A 38 12.96 20.12 3.50
CA ALA A 38 12.23 19.97 2.25
C ALA A 38 12.96 20.66 1.09
N GLY A 39 12.95 20.01 -0.07
CA GLY A 39 13.59 20.53 -1.28
C GLY A 39 15.12 20.45 -1.32
N ALA A 40 15.78 19.90 -0.29
CA ALA A 40 17.25 19.79 -0.26
C ALA A 40 17.80 18.79 -1.29
N GLN A 41 17.03 17.75 -1.59
CA GLN A 41 17.45 16.63 -2.43
C GLN A 41 17.37 17.00 -3.91
N ARG A 42 18.42 16.70 -4.66
CA ARG A 42 18.41 16.85 -6.13
C ARG A 42 17.31 15.97 -6.76
N ARG A 43 16.78 16.39 -7.91
CA ARG A 43 15.97 15.56 -8.80
C ARG A 43 16.84 15.06 -9.96
N PRO A 44 17.23 13.76 -9.99
CA PRO A 44 18.04 13.18 -11.06
C PRO A 44 17.32 13.20 -12.41
N ASP A 45 18.08 13.11 -13.50
CA ASP A 45 17.51 12.74 -14.80
C ASP A 45 17.01 11.28 -14.76
N THR A 46 15.94 10.94 -15.46
CA THR A 46 15.39 9.57 -15.48
C THR A 46 16.36 8.58 -16.11
N ALA A 47 17.26 9.02 -17.00
CA ALA A 47 18.31 8.21 -17.61
C ALA A 47 19.58 8.08 -16.75
N ASP A 48 19.65 8.72 -15.57
CA ASP A 48 20.78 8.57 -14.67
C ASP A 48 20.98 7.07 -14.30
N LYS A 49 22.25 6.67 -14.25
CA LYS A 49 22.63 5.30 -13.87
C LYS A 49 22.27 5.04 -12.41
N ALA A 50 21.80 3.83 -12.09
CA ALA A 50 21.43 3.42 -10.73
C ALA A 50 22.52 3.69 -9.67
N SER A 51 23.80 3.64 -10.04
CA SER A 51 24.93 3.94 -9.15
C SER A 51 24.95 5.39 -8.63
N SER A 52 24.27 6.35 -9.28
CA SER A 52 24.20 7.74 -8.82
C SER A 52 23.12 7.99 -7.75
N PHE A 53 22.31 6.98 -7.42
CA PHE A 53 21.18 7.08 -6.50
C PHE A 53 21.54 6.75 -5.04
N HIS A 54 22.81 6.46 -4.74
CA HIS A 54 23.24 6.07 -3.40
C HIS A 54 22.77 7.07 -2.33
N GLU A 55 22.97 8.37 -2.55
CA GLU A 55 22.52 9.40 -1.60
C GLU A 55 21.01 9.35 -1.38
N LEU A 56 20.21 9.37 -2.46
CA LEU A 56 18.73 9.36 -2.42
C LEU A 56 18.13 8.12 -1.76
N ALA A 57 18.88 7.03 -1.70
CA ALA A 57 18.46 5.82 -1.01
C ALA A 57 18.59 5.93 0.52
N TYR A 58 19.52 6.77 1.03
CA TYR A 58 19.77 6.93 2.46
C TYR A 58 19.22 8.25 3.04
N THR A 59 18.98 9.26 2.20
CA THR A 59 18.27 10.49 2.61
C THR A 59 16.75 10.33 2.43
N MET A 60 16.01 11.43 2.29
CA MET A 60 14.57 11.42 2.05
C MET A 60 14.16 12.59 1.16
N VAL A 61 13.47 12.31 0.07
CA VAL A 61 12.86 13.34 -0.77
C VAL A 61 11.62 13.88 -0.08
N ARG A 62 11.59 15.21 0.11
CA ARG A 62 10.50 15.99 0.70
C ARG A 62 10.24 17.23 -0.16
N VAL A 63 8.98 17.64 -0.28
CA VAL A 63 8.53 18.80 -1.08
C VAL A 63 7.85 19.85 -0.22
N LEU A 64 6.93 19.45 0.67
CA LEU A 64 6.23 20.34 1.58
C LEU A 64 7.11 20.64 2.80
N ASP A 65 7.45 21.91 2.97
CA ASP A 65 8.18 22.41 4.13
C ASP A 65 7.28 22.64 5.36
N GLU A 66 7.88 23.08 6.46
CA GLU A 66 7.20 23.34 7.73
C GLU A 66 6.25 24.56 7.66
N ASP A 67 6.44 25.45 6.67
CA ASP A 67 5.55 26.58 6.36
C ASP A 67 4.44 26.19 5.36
N HIS A 68 4.32 24.89 5.04
CA HIS A 68 3.36 24.32 4.11
C HIS A 68 3.52 24.82 2.67
N ARG A 69 4.75 25.17 2.25
CA ARG A 69 5.08 25.54 0.87
C ARG A 69 5.75 24.38 0.15
N ALA A 70 5.43 24.23 -1.13
CA ALA A 70 6.12 23.29 -2.01
C ALA A 70 7.45 23.92 -2.46
N VAL A 71 8.57 23.23 -2.18
CA VAL A 71 9.93 23.74 -2.41
C VAL A 71 10.84 22.70 -3.08
N GLY A 72 11.92 23.20 -3.68
CA GLY A 72 12.97 22.38 -4.28
C GLY A 72 12.63 21.78 -5.65
N PRO A 73 13.52 20.94 -6.19
CA PRO A 73 13.43 20.45 -7.57
C PRO A 73 12.38 19.33 -7.76
N TRP A 74 11.90 18.76 -6.65
CA TRP A 74 10.85 17.74 -6.66
C TRP A 74 9.43 18.30 -6.61
N ASP A 75 9.27 19.62 -6.44
CA ASP A 75 7.95 20.26 -6.53
C ASP A 75 7.34 20.01 -7.93
N PRO A 76 6.20 19.28 -8.01
CA PRO A 76 5.58 18.94 -9.28
C PRO A 76 4.82 20.11 -9.93
N LYS A 77 4.69 21.26 -9.26
CA LYS A 77 3.97 22.45 -9.76
C LYS A 77 2.53 22.15 -10.20
N LEU A 78 1.85 21.29 -9.44
CA LEU A 78 0.46 20.92 -9.70
C LEU A 78 -0.47 22.11 -9.52
N ASP A 79 -1.51 22.18 -10.36
CA ASP A 79 -2.54 23.19 -10.25
C ASP A 79 -3.47 22.94 -9.04
N PRO A 80 -4.14 23.98 -8.52
CA PRO A 80 -5.02 23.84 -7.37
C PRO A 80 -6.17 22.84 -7.51
N ASP A 81 -6.72 22.63 -8.72
CA ASP A 81 -7.80 21.65 -8.91
C ASP A 81 -7.28 20.22 -8.73
N THR A 82 -6.08 19.93 -9.24
CA THR A 82 -5.42 18.64 -9.03
C THR A 82 -5.15 18.40 -7.54
N LEU A 83 -4.65 19.41 -6.82
CA LEU A 83 -4.43 19.33 -5.38
C LEU A 83 -5.73 19.07 -4.60
N ARG A 84 -6.83 19.77 -4.93
CA ARG A 84 -8.15 19.54 -4.31
C ARG A 84 -8.67 18.12 -4.55
N LYS A 85 -8.49 17.57 -5.76
CA LYS A 85 -8.88 16.19 -6.08
C LYS A 85 -8.08 15.16 -5.28
N MET A 86 -6.77 15.40 -5.11
CA MET A 86 -5.92 14.56 -4.27
C MET A 86 -6.34 14.63 -2.79
N LEU A 87 -6.64 15.82 -2.26
CA LEU A 87 -7.14 15.99 -0.90
C LEU A 87 -8.47 15.26 -0.70
N ARG A 88 -9.43 15.44 -1.63
CA ARG A 88 -10.71 14.72 -1.61
C ARG A 88 -10.52 13.21 -1.62
N SER A 89 -9.59 12.70 -2.44
CA SER A 89 -9.32 11.26 -2.54
C SER A 89 -8.77 10.69 -1.23
N MET A 90 -7.81 11.36 -0.58
CA MET A 90 -7.29 10.91 0.73
C MET A 90 -8.36 10.99 1.82
N ALA A 91 -9.17 12.05 1.84
CA ALA A 91 -10.28 12.18 2.79
C ALA A 91 -11.35 11.09 2.56
N LEU A 92 -11.63 10.74 1.29
CA LEU A 92 -12.57 9.67 0.95
C LEU A 92 -12.06 8.30 1.40
N VAL A 93 -10.76 8.02 1.24
CA VAL A 93 -10.13 6.80 1.78
C VAL A 93 -10.39 6.71 3.28
N ARG A 94 -10.13 7.79 4.03
CA ARG A 94 -10.30 7.81 5.49
C ARG A 94 -11.76 7.62 5.91
N ALA A 95 -12.69 8.33 5.25
CA ALA A 95 -14.13 8.19 5.50
C ALA A 95 -14.63 6.75 5.21
N PHE A 96 -14.16 6.15 4.12
CA PHE A 96 -14.44 4.76 3.76
C PHE A 96 -13.92 3.79 4.82
N ASP A 97 -12.65 3.94 5.21
CA ASP A 97 -11.99 3.11 6.23
C ASP A 97 -12.71 3.15 7.58
N GLU A 98 -13.05 4.35 8.07
CA GLU A 98 -13.80 4.50 9.31
C GLU A 98 -15.17 3.84 9.25
N ARG A 99 -15.84 3.92 8.09
CA ARG A 99 -17.16 3.32 7.91
C ARG A 99 -17.08 1.80 7.91
N MET A 100 -16.17 1.23 7.15
CA MET A 100 -16.03 -0.23 7.03
C MET A 100 -15.49 -0.87 8.31
N PHE A 101 -14.58 -0.19 9.02
CA PHE A 101 -14.15 -0.63 10.35
C PHE A 101 -15.32 -0.66 11.34
N ARG A 102 -16.17 0.37 11.36
CA ARG A 102 -17.40 0.38 12.18
C ARG A 102 -18.38 -0.71 11.76
N ALA A 103 -18.53 -0.97 10.45
CA ALA A 103 -19.37 -2.04 9.94
C ALA A 103 -18.91 -3.42 10.45
N GLN A 104 -17.60 -3.65 10.50
CA GLN A 104 -17.03 -4.87 11.09
C GLN A 104 -17.35 -4.98 12.59
N ARG A 105 -17.21 -3.90 13.36
CA ARG A 105 -17.59 -3.89 14.80
C ARG A 105 -19.08 -4.11 15.05
N GLN A 106 -19.93 -3.80 14.07
CA GLN A 106 -21.36 -4.08 14.09
C GLN A 106 -21.71 -5.51 13.61
N GLY A 107 -20.72 -6.33 13.26
CA GLY A 107 -20.93 -7.69 12.76
C GLY A 107 -21.47 -7.75 11.32
N LYS A 108 -21.36 -6.67 10.54
CA LYS A 108 -21.87 -6.62 9.15
C LYS A 108 -20.93 -7.28 8.14
N THR A 109 -19.63 -7.32 8.44
CA THR A 109 -18.59 -8.02 7.68
C THR A 109 -17.67 -8.75 8.66
N SER A 110 -16.90 -9.72 8.17
CA SER A 110 -15.99 -10.53 8.98
C SER A 110 -14.68 -9.82 9.30
N PHE A 111 -14.15 -9.02 8.37
CA PHE A 111 -12.78 -8.50 8.44
C PHE A 111 -12.62 -7.16 7.73
N TYR A 112 -11.74 -6.30 8.24
CA TYR A 112 -11.33 -5.08 7.52
C TYR A 112 -9.92 -4.61 7.93
N MET A 113 -9.25 -3.88 7.05
CA MET A 113 -7.96 -3.21 7.32
C MET A 113 -8.03 -1.75 6.86
N LYS A 114 -7.58 -0.84 7.72
CA LYS A 114 -7.44 0.59 7.39
C LYS A 114 -6.07 0.87 6.80
N SER A 115 -5.93 1.98 6.07
CA SER A 115 -4.65 2.56 5.62
C SER A 115 -4.43 3.97 6.19
N THR A 116 -4.95 4.26 7.39
CA THR A 116 -4.83 5.57 8.04
C THR A 116 -3.37 5.94 8.29
N GLY A 117 -2.96 7.11 7.80
CA GLY A 117 -1.58 7.60 7.80
C GLY A 117 -0.80 7.27 6.53
N GLU A 118 -1.31 6.38 5.69
CA GLU A 118 -0.67 5.87 4.47
C GLU A 118 -1.42 6.31 3.19
N GLU A 119 -2.45 7.15 3.30
CA GLU A 119 -3.37 7.46 2.20
C GLU A 119 -2.63 8.08 0.99
N ALA A 120 -1.69 8.99 1.26
CA ALA A 120 -0.90 9.68 0.24
C ALA A 120 -0.12 8.71 -0.67
N VAL A 121 0.34 7.58 -0.15
CA VAL A 121 1.10 6.58 -0.93
C VAL A 121 0.26 6.04 -2.09
N SER A 122 -0.99 5.66 -1.79
CA SER A 122 -1.90 5.09 -2.80
C SER A 122 -2.50 6.15 -3.71
N VAL A 123 -2.92 7.29 -3.15
CA VAL A 123 -3.55 8.39 -3.90
C VAL A 123 -2.55 9.11 -4.79
N GLY A 124 -1.36 9.42 -4.28
CA GLY A 124 -0.29 10.06 -5.03
C GLY A 124 0.18 9.21 -6.20
N ALA A 125 0.34 7.90 -5.98
CA ALA A 125 0.72 6.98 -7.04
C ALA A 125 -0.36 6.86 -8.13
N ALA A 126 -1.63 6.66 -7.74
CA ALA A 126 -2.74 6.56 -8.70
C ALA A 126 -2.97 7.86 -9.49
N SER A 127 -2.64 9.02 -8.92
CA SER A 127 -2.70 10.30 -9.62
C SER A 127 -1.55 10.52 -10.61
N ALA A 128 -0.40 9.88 -10.38
CA ALA A 128 0.80 10.03 -11.21
C ALA A 128 0.88 9.01 -12.37
N LEU A 129 0.30 7.82 -12.17
CA LEU A 129 0.30 6.74 -13.16
C LEU A 129 -0.79 6.93 -14.22
N ALA A 130 -0.58 6.35 -15.41
CA ALA A 130 -1.66 6.25 -16.38
C ALA A 130 -2.74 5.28 -15.85
N TYR A 131 -3.97 5.44 -16.33
CA TYR A 131 -5.08 4.61 -15.87
C TYR A 131 -4.89 3.12 -16.23
N ASP A 132 -4.22 2.83 -17.35
CA ASP A 132 -3.94 1.50 -17.88
C ASP A 132 -2.59 0.91 -17.43
N ASP A 133 -1.81 1.64 -16.63
CA ASP A 133 -0.68 1.06 -15.91
C ASP A 133 -1.19 0.12 -14.83
N MET A 134 -0.74 -1.14 -14.87
CA MET A 134 -1.25 -2.18 -13.98
C MET A 134 -0.64 -2.06 -12.59
N CYS A 135 -1.51 -1.94 -11.60
CA CYS A 135 -1.17 -1.89 -10.20
C CYS A 135 -1.26 -3.30 -9.59
N PHE A 136 -0.19 -3.75 -8.92
CA PHE A 136 -0.08 -4.98 -8.14
C PHE A 136 -0.01 -4.65 -6.64
N PRO A 137 -1.17 -4.32 -6.04
CA PRO A 137 -1.25 -3.77 -4.69
C PRO A 137 -1.03 -4.85 -3.62
N SER A 138 -0.71 -4.41 -2.40
CA SER A 138 -1.00 -5.21 -1.21
C SER A 138 -2.46 -4.95 -0.75
N TYR A 139 -2.83 -5.44 0.43
CA TYR A 139 -4.15 -5.20 1.01
C TYR A 139 -4.35 -3.78 1.62
N ARG A 140 -3.39 -2.84 1.47
CA ARG A 140 -3.42 -1.46 2.03
C ARG A 140 -3.46 -0.34 0.99
N GLN A 141 -3.70 -0.65 -0.28
CA GLN A 141 -3.71 0.34 -1.37
C GLN A 141 -5.10 0.59 -1.96
N GLN A 142 -6.16 0.51 -1.15
CA GLN A 142 -7.54 0.81 -1.57
C GLN A 142 -7.72 2.23 -2.13
N GLY A 143 -6.86 3.18 -1.75
CA GLY A 143 -6.87 4.52 -2.33
C GLY A 143 -6.57 4.56 -3.83
N ILE A 144 -5.93 3.54 -4.41
CA ILE A 144 -5.79 3.43 -5.87
C ILE A 144 -7.17 3.32 -6.54
N LEU A 145 -8.05 2.45 -6.01
CA LEU A 145 -9.40 2.25 -6.54
C LEU A 145 -10.23 3.52 -6.41
N LEU A 146 -10.19 4.16 -5.24
CA LEU A 146 -10.95 5.38 -4.97
C LEU A 146 -10.50 6.56 -5.83
N THR A 147 -9.18 6.76 -6.00
CA THR A 147 -8.64 7.79 -6.91
C THR A 147 -8.96 7.50 -8.37
N ARG A 148 -9.01 6.23 -8.77
CA ARG A 148 -9.46 5.80 -10.11
C ARG A 148 -10.98 5.80 -10.29
N GLY A 149 -11.74 6.32 -9.33
CA GLY A 149 -13.19 6.49 -9.41
C GLY A 149 -13.97 5.18 -9.39
N TRP A 150 -13.39 4.10 -8.84
CA TRP A 150 -14.09 2.83 -8.71
C TRP A 150 -15.27 2.92 -7.73
N SER A 151 -16.35 2.18 -8.02
CA SER A 151 -17.61 2.25 -7.27
C SER A 151 -17.43 1.87 -5.79
N LEU A 152 -17.79 2.80 -4.89
CA LEU A 152 -17.87 2.54 -3.45
C LEU A 152 -18.80 1.36 -3.15
N VAL A 153 -19.92 1.26 -3.88
CA VAL A 153 -20.90 0.19 -3.71
C VAL A 153 -20.28 -1.16 -4.10
N ASP A 154 -19.51 -1.22 -5.18
CA ASP A 154 -18.85 -2.46 -5.62
C ASP A 154 -17.79 -2.91 -4.61
N MET A 155 -16.99 -1.96 -4.07
CA MET A 155 -16.03 -2.26 -3.01
C MET A 155 -16.73 -2.79 -1.76
N MET A 156 -17.83 -2.15 -1.33
CA MET A 156 -18.58 -2.59 -0.15
C MET A 156 -19.28 -3.93 -0.36
N ASN A 157 -19.78 -4.20 -1.58
CA ASN A 157 -20.37 -5.49 -1.91
C ASN A 157 -19.33 -6.62 -1.73
N GLN A 158 -18.08 -6.40 -2.16
CA GLN A 158 -16.98 -7.34 -1.94
C GLN A 158 -16.69 -7.53 -0.45
N ILE A 159 -16.62 -6.45 0.33
CA ILE A 159 -16.40 -6.52 1.79
C ILE A 159 -17.52 -7.30 2.49
N TYR A 160 -18.76 -7.20 2.02
CA TYR A 160 -19.90 -7.92 2.59
C TYR A 160 -20.08 -9.33 2.04
N SER A 161 -19.31 -9.72 1.01
CA SER A 161 -19.48 -10.98 0.27
C SER A 161 -20.95 -11.19 -0.15
N ASN A 162 -21.62 -10.11 -0.55
CA ASN A 162 -23.05 -10.10 -0.78
C ASN A 162 -23.40 -10.39 -2.25
N LYS A 163 -24.68 -10.29 -2.63
CA LYS A 163 -25.15 -10.60 -4.00
C LYS A 163 -24.54 -9.73 -5.10
N GLY A 164 -24.09 -8.53 -4.74
CA GLY A 164 -23.41 -7.62 -5.66
C GLY A 164 -21.90 -7.81 -5.71
N ASP A 165 -21.36 -8.78 -4.97
CA ASP A 165 -19.92 -9.09 -4.98
C ASP A 165 -19.53 -9.71 -6.33
N ARG A 166 -18.68 -9.00 -7.07
CA ARG A 166 -18.15 -9.42 -8.36
C ARG A 166 -17.21 -10.63 -8.25
N LEU A 167 -16.69 -10.90 -7.05
CA LEU A 167 -15.88 -12.08 -6.73
C LEU A 167 -16.72 -13.25 -6.19
N GLN A 168 -18.05 -13.08 -6.14
CA GLN A 168 -19.00 -14.12 -5.76
C GLN A 168 -18.69 -14.71 -4.37
N GLY A 169 -18.23 -13.89 -3.43
CA GLY A 169 -17.90 -14.32 -2.06
C GLY A 169 -16.71 -15.28 -1.95
N ARG A 170 -15.99 -15.54 -3.03
CA ARG A 170 -14.86 -16.50 -3.07
C ARG A 170 -13.63 -16.03 -2.32
N GLN A 171 -13.56 -14.75 -2.00
CA GLN A 171 -12.38 -14.11 -1.45
C GLN A 171 -12.72 -13.34 -0.16
N LEU A 172 -11.77 -13.33 0.78
CA LEU A 172 -11.85 -12.57 2.03
C LEU A 172 -12.18 -11.08 1.74
N PRO A 173 -12.92 -10.38 2.62
CA PRO A 173 -13.07 -8.92 2.52
C PRO A 173 -11.72 -8.23 2.29
N ILE A 174 -11.73 -7.09 1.59
CA ILE A 174 -10.58 -6.25 1.19
C ILE A 174 -9.65 -6.80 0.11
N MET A 175 -9.78 -8.07 -0.25
CA MET A 175 -8.98 -8.70 -1.31
C MET A 175 -9.60 -8.43 -2.69
N TYR A 176 -9.69 -7.15 -3.06
CA TYR A 176 -10.31 -6.71 -4.30
C TYR A 176 -9.57 -7.24 -5.54
N SER A 177 -10.30 -7.34 -6.65
CA SER A 177 -9.78 -7.65 -7.98
C SER A 177 -10.56 -6.86 -9.01
N VAL A 178 -9.91 -5.90 -9.66
CA VAL A 178 -10.57 -4.93 -10.54
C VAL A 178 -9.71 -4.64 -11.76
N LYS A 179 -9.73 -5.57 -12.72
CA LYS A 179 -9.01 -5.43 -13.99
C LYS A 179 -9.36 -4.12 -14.73
N ASP A 180 -10.63 -3.71 -14.70
CA ASP A 180 -11.12 -2.51 -15.38
C ASP A 180 -10.50 -1.22 -14.83
N ALA A 181 -10.10 -1.21 -13.56
CA ALA A 181 -9.40 -0.10 -12.91
C ALA A 181 -7.89 -0.37 -12.82
N SER A 182 -7.35 -1.27 -13.63
CA SER A 182 -5.95 -1.72 -13.64
C SER A 182 -5.42 -2.04 -12.24
N PHE A 183 -6.23 -2.75 -11.45
CA PHE A 183 -5.93 -3.17 -10.09
C PHE A 183 -5.95 -4.70 -10.04
N PHE A 184 -4.76 -5.29 -9.97
CA PHE A 184 -4.57 -6.72 -9.99
C PHE A 184 -5.21 -7.37 -8.75
N SER A 185 -5.64 -8.62 -8.90
CA SER A 185 -6.26 -9.39 -7.81
C SER A 185 -5.33 -9.50 -6.62
N ILE A 186 -5.76 -9.04 -5.45
CA ILE A 186 -4.99 -9.20 -4.22
C ILE A 186 -4.98 -10.68 -3.82
N SER A 187 -3.83 -11.14 -3.32
CA SER A 187 -3.65 -12.42 -2.64
C SER A 187 -3.30 -12.19 -1.17
N GLY A 188 -3.73 -13.09 -0.29
CA GLY A 188 -3.30 -13.11 1.11
C GLY A 188 -1.83 -13.50 1.30
N ASN A 189 -1.20 -14.12 0.30
CA ASN A 189 0.20 -14.51 0.34
C ASN A 189 1.09 -13.29 0.09
N LEU A 190 1.83 -12.88 1.12
CA LEU A 190 2.68 -11.69 1.08
C LEU A 190 3.70 -11.78 -0.04
N THR A 191 3.94 -10.63 -0.68
CA THR A 191 5.00 -10.39 -1.68
C THR A 191 4.86 -11.16 -2.99
N THR A 192 3.99 -12.15 -3.12
CA THR A 192 3.79 -12.92 -4.36
C THR A 192 3.47 -12.06 -5.58
N GLN A 193 2.82 -10.91 -5.39
CA GLN A 193 2.49 -9.93 -6.42
C GLN A 193 3.72 -9.19 -6.98
N TYR A 194 4.85 -9.15 -6.26
CA TYR A 194 6.09 -8.49 -6.72
C TYR A 194 6.66 -9.14 -7.99
N PRO A 195 7.02 -10.44 -8.00
CA PRO A 195 7.53 -11.08 -9.21
C PRO A 195 6.46 -11.17 -10.31
N GLN A 196 5.16 -11.23 -9.95
CA GLN A 196 4.07 -11.17 -10.93
C GLN A 196 4.04 -9.83 -11.67
N ALA A 197 4.25 -8.72 -10.97
CA ALA A 197 4.36 -7.39 -11.58
C ALA A 197 5.55 -7.30 -12.54
N VAL A 198 6.69 -7.90 -12.17
CA VAL A 198 7.86 -8.00 -13.06
C VAL A 198 7.53 -8.80 -14.32
N GLY A 199 6.89 -9.95 -14.17
CA GLY A 199 6.45 -10.77 -15.31
C GLY A 199 5.47 -10.04 -16.22
N TRP A 200 4.54 -9.27 -15.65
CA TRP A 200 3.61 -8.43 -16.41
C TRP A 200 4.35 -7.32 -17.18
N ALA A 201 5.28 -6.63 -16.54
CA ALA A 201 6.11 -5.61 -17.16
C ALA A 201 6.99 -6.17 -18.28
N MET A 202 7.59 -7.36 -18.08
CA MET A 202 8.32 -8.08 -19.11
C MET A 202 7.44 -8.44 -20.30
N ALA A 203 6.19 -8.87 -20.05
CA ALA A 203 5.22 -9.16 -21.12
C ALA A 203 4.83 -7.90 -21.90
N SER A 204 4.68 -6.75 -21.22
CA SER A 204 4.46 -5.44 -21.86
C SER A 204 5.62 -5.11 -22.81
N ALA A 205 6.86 -5.15 -22.30
CA ALA A 205 8.06 -4.88 -23.10
C ALA A 205 8.22 -5.87 -24.28
N ALA A 206 8.00 -7.16 -24.06
CA ALA A 206 8.11 -8.19 -25.11
C ALA A 206 7.10 -7.99 -26.26
N LYS A 207 5.98 -7.31 -26.00
CA LYS A 207 4.96 -6.97 -27.00
C LYS A 207 5.18 -5.61 -27.66
N GLY A 208 6.21 -4.85 -27.26
CA GLY A 208 6.42 -3.48 -27.73
C GLY A 208 5.36 -2.49 -27.24
N ASP A 209 4.75 -2.77 -26.09
CA ASP A 209 3.74 -1.93 -25.45
C ASP A 209 4.41 -0.81 -24.62
N SER A 210 3.66 0.22 -24.24
CA SER A 210 4.11 1.35 -23.43
C SER A 210 3.59 1.35 -22.00
N ARG A 211 2.72 0.40 -21.63
CA ARG A 211 2.20 0.29 -20.26
C ARG A 211 3.25 -0.26 -19.30
N ILE A 212 3.24 0.23 -18.06
CA ILE A 212 4.19 -0.19 -17.02
C ILE A 212 3.46 -0.93 -15.88
N ALA A 213 4.23 -1.59 -15.02
CA ALA A 213 3.71 -2.15 -13.77
C ALA A 213 4.15 -1.31 -12.56
N ALA A 214 3.28 -1.19 -11.56
CA ALA A 214 3.64 -0.72 -10.22
C ALA A 214 3.22 -1.77 -9.20
N THR A 215 4.06 -2.07 -8.22
CA THR A 215 3.78 -3.09 -7.19
C THR A 215 4.04 -2.56 -5.79
N TRP A 216 3.29 -3.03 -4.79
CA TRP A 216 3.37 -2.54 -3.40
C TRP A 216 3.52 -3.67 -2.39
N CYS A 217 4.42 -3.50 -1.42
CA CYS A 217 4.54 -4.37 -0.25
C CYS A 217 4.88 -3.52 0.98
N GLY A 218 4.61 -4.04 2.17
CA GLY A 218 5.09 -3.41 3.41
C GLY A 218 6.58 -3.67 3.64
N GLU A 219 7.18 -3.01 4.62
CA GLU A 219 8.58 -3.23 4.99
C GLU A 219 8.83 -4.65 5.50
N GLY A 220 7.95 -5.22 6.33
CA GLY A 220 8.08 -6.62 6.77
C GLY A 220 8.09 -7.61 5.61
N SER A 221 7.24 -7.36 4.60
CA SER A 221 7.13 -8.19 3.39
C SER A 221 8.40 -8.20 2.52
N THR A 222 9.32 -7.26 2.73
CA THR A 222 10.62 -7.26 2.03
C THR A 222 11.56 -8.38 2.48
N ALA A 223 11.26 -9.05 3.61
CA ALA A 223 12.00 -10.23 4.07
C ALA A 223 11.58 -11.53 3.36
N GLU A 224 10.48 -11.52 2.61
CA GLU A 224 10.03 -12.65 1.81
C GLU A 224 10.95 -12.88 0.60
N GLY A 225 11.17 -14.15 0.22
CA GLY A 225 12.05 -14.53 -0.89
C GLY A 225 11.62 -13.97 -2.26
N ASP A 226 10.33 -13.70 -2.43
CA ASP A 226 9.78 -13.10 -3.65
C ASP A 226 10.23 -11.65 -3.86
N PHE A 227 10.56 -10.91 -2.80
CA PHE A 227 11.14 -9.56 -2.91
C PHE A 227 12.49 -9.63 -3.63
N HIS A 228 13.38 -10.51 -3.17
CA HIS A 228 14.68 -10.77 -3.81
C HIS A 228 14.52 -11.20 -5.27
N SER A 229 13.65 -12.18 -5.51
CA SER A 229 13.43 -12.74 -6.85
C SER A 229 12.94 -11.68 -7.84
N ALA A 230 12.02 -10.81 -7.41
CA ALA A 230 11.52 -9.72 -8.24
C ALA A 230 12.60 -8.71 -8.61
N LEU A 231 13.43 -8.26 -7.65
CA LEU A 231 14.51 -7.31 -7.92
C LEU A 231 15.57 -7.91 -8.85
N THR A 232 15.94 -9.18 -8.65
CA THR A 232 16.87 -9.89 -9.55
C THR A 232 16.33 -9.94 -10.97
N PHE A 233 15.08 -10.38 -11.18
CA PHE A 233 14.50 -10.48 -12.52
C PHE A 233 14.34 -9.11 -13.18
N ALA A 234 13.82 -8.11 -12.46
CA ALA A 234 13.63 -6.78 -13.03
C ALA A 234 14.95 -6.13 -13.47
N THR A 235 16.04 -6.40 -12.75
CA THR A 235 17.38 -5.97 -13.14
C THR A 235 17.84 -6.68 -14.42
N VAL A 236 17.81 -8.02 -14.42
CA VAL A 236 18.30 -8.83 -15.54
C VAL A 236 17.60 -8.46 -16.85
N TYR A 237 16.28 -8.27 -16.80
CA TYR A 237 15.47 -7.99 -17.99
C TYR A 237 15.19 -6.51 -18.21
N ARG A 238 15.71 -5.61 -17.36
CA ARG A 238 15.40 -4.17 -17.37
C ARG A 238 13.89 -3.91 -17.44
N ALA A 239 13.11 -4.64 -16.64
CA ALA A 239 11.66 -4.60 -16.72
C ALA A 239 11.11 -3.19 -16.38
N PRO A 240 10.09 -2.68 -17.09
CA PRO A 240 9.47 -1.38 -16.81
C PRO A 240 8.52 -1.47 -15.60
N VAL A 241 9.10 -1.57 -14.41
CA VAL A 241 8.37 -1.76 -13.14
C VAL A 241 8.81 -0.77 -12.06
N ILE A 242 7.84 -0.29 -11.28
CA ILE A 242 8.05 0.51 -10.06
C ILE A 242 7.78 -0.38 -8.85
N PHE A 243 8.79 -0.57 -8.00
CA PHE A 243 8.67 -1.26 -6.72
C PHE A 243 8.40 -0.24 -5.62
N ASN A 244 7.27 -0.36 -4.93
CA ASN A 244 6.91 0.51 -3.81
C ASN A 244 6.99 -0.28 -2.49
N VAL A 245 7.97 0.06 -1.66
CA VAL A 245 8.06 -0.43 -0.29
C VAL A 245 7.40 0.60 0.62
N VAL A 246 6.29 0.25 1.24
CA VAL A 246 5.58 1.09 2.19
C VAL A 246 6.16 0.80 3.57
N ASN A 247 7.14 1.60 3.99
CA ASN A 247 7.74 1.49 5.31
C ASN A 247 6.87 2.27 6.29
N ASN A 248 5.91 1.57 6.89
CA ASN A 248 4.98 2.12 7.88
C ASN A 248 5.38 1.77 9.33
N GLN A 249 6.64 1.34 9.48
CA GLN A 249 7.36 0.97 10.70
C GLN A 249 6.96 -0.36 11.35
N TRP A 250 5.88 -1.01 10.90
CA TRP A 250 5.28 -2.14 11.61
C TRP A 250 4.65 -3.22 10.71
N ALA A 251 5.13 -4.46 10.87
CA ALA A 251 4.52 -5.67 10.33
C ALA A 251 3.77 -6.44 11.42
N ILE A 252 2.45 -6.26 11.48
CA ILE A 252 1.61 -6.69 12.62
C ILE A 252 2.13 -6.06 13.92
N SER A 253 2.88 -6.81 14.73
CA SER A 253 3.51 -6.39 15.99
C SER A 253 5.04 -6.35 15.91
N SER A 254 5.62 -6.78 14.80
CA SER A 254 7.07 -6.73 14.57
C SER A 254 7.44 -5.37 14.03
N PHE A 255 8.28 -4.64 14.76
CA PHE A 255 8.80 -3.36 14.27
C PHE A 255 9.80 -3.58 13.13
N SER A 256 9.99 -2.56 12.30
CA SER A 256 10.78 -2.61 11.06
C SER A 256 12.24 -3.07 11.22
N GLY A 257 12.82 -3.02 12.41
CA GLY A 257 14.16 -3.54 12.69
C GLY A 257 14.28 -5.05 12.50
N PHE A 258 13.20 -5.82 12.75
CA PHE A 258 13.16 -7.26 12.39
C PHE A 258 13.25 -7.48 10.88
N ALA A 259 12.79 -6.50 10.10
CA ALA A 259 12.95 -6.49 8.66
C ALA A 259 14.27 -5.82 8.22
N GLY A 260 15.18 -5.48 9.15
CA GLY A 260 16.52 -4.93 8.86
C GLY A 260 16.64 -3.41 8.86
N ALA A 261 15.62 -2.66 9.29
CA ALA A 261 15.63 -1.19 9.29
C ALA A 261 16.67 -0.56 10.25
N GLU A 262 17.19 -1.30 11.24
CA GLU A 262 18.25 -0.82 12.12
C GLU A 262 19.59 -0.61 11.41
N ALA A 263 19.83 -1.38 10.34
CA ALA A 263 21.13 -1.40 9.65
C ALA A 263 21.14 -0.56 8.36
N THR A 264 19.99 -0.34 7.74
CA THR A 264 19.88 0.30 6.44
C THR A 264 18.46 0.75 6.12
N THR A 265 18.29 1.47 5.01
CA THR A 265 16.98 1.81 4.46
C THR A 265 16.52 0.71 3.49
N PHE A 266 15.21 0.63 3.22
CA PHE A 266 14.69 -0.30 2.24
C PHE A 266 15.03 0.15 0.81
N ALA A 267 15.11 1.46 0.57
CA ALA A 267 15.58 2.01 -0.69
C ALA A 267 17.03 1.60 -1.02
N ALA A 268 17.91 1.51 -0.02
CA ALA A 268 19.31 1.13 -0.23
C ALA A 268 19.48 -0.29 -0.76
N ARG A 269 18.51 -1.19 -0.54
CA ARG A 269 18.53 -2.53 -1.11
C ARG A 269 18.58 -2.52 -2.63
N ALA A 270 17.91 -1.54 -3.26
CA ALA A 270 17.89 -1.38 -4.71
C ALA A 270 19.31 -1.25 -5.30
N ILE A 271 20.22 -0.57 -4.58
CA ILE A 271 21.60 -0.33 -5.01
C ILE A 271 22.33 -1.65 -5.25
N GLY A 272 22.14 -2.62 -4.34
CA GLY A 272 22.77 -3.95 -4.44
C GLY A 272 22.33 -4.76 -5.67
N TYR A 273 21.15 -4.46 -6.21
CA TYR A 273 20.65 -5.06 -7.45
C TYR A 273 20.93 -4.18 -8.68
N GLY A 274 21.57 -3.02 -8.54
CA GLY A 274 21.75 -2.10 -9.68
C GLY A 274 20.45 -1.40 -10.12
N ILE A 275 19.51 -1.22 -9.20
CA ILE A 275 18.24 -0.53 -9.39
C ILE A 275 18.33 0.88 -8.79
N ALA A 276 17.69 1.87 -9.43
CA ALA A 276 17.57 3.21 -8.86
C ALA A 276 16.70 3.15 -7.59
N GLY A 277 17.27 3.48 -6.43
CA GLY A 277 16.59 3.52 -5.14
C GLY A 277 16.31 4.95 -4.69
N ILE A 278 15.07 5.25 -4.34
CA ILE A 278 14.66 6.56 -3.83
C ILE A 278 13.87 6.35 -2.54
N ARG A 279 14.23 7.07 -1.48
CA ARG A 279 13.44 7.14 -0.26
C ARG A 279 12.68 8.46 -0.23
N VAL A 280 11.38 8.43 0.00
CA VAL A 280 10.50 9.59 0.00
C VAL A 280 9.73 9.69 1.31
N ASP A 281 9.39 10.91 1.70
CA ASP A 281 8.39 11.15 2.73
C ASP A 281 7.03 10.68 2.25
N GLY A 282 6.55 9.56 2.81
CA GLY A 282 5.32 8.92 2.41
C GLY A 282 4.05 9.69 2.82
N ASN A 283 4.19 10.71 3.67
CA ASN A 283 3.10 11.57 4.13
C ASN A 283 3.07 12.91 3.37
N ASP A 284 4.03 13.13 2.49
CA ASP A 284 4.06 14.23 1.53
C ASP A 284 3.55 13.75 0.17
N ILE A 285 2.27 13.99 -0.11
CA ILE A 285 1.66 13.56 -1.37
C ILE A 285 2.30 14.20 -2.61
N LEU A 286 2.91 15.39 -2.50
CA LEU A 286 3.62 16.00 -3.63
C LEU A 286 4.93 15.28 -3.91
N ALA A 287 5.66 14.89 -2.86
CA ALA A 287 6.86 14.07 -3.00
C ALA A 287 6.53 12.68 -3.55
N VAL A 288 5.47 12.02 -3.05
CA VAL A 288 4.99 10.73 -3.54
C VAL A 288 4.60 10.81 -5.02
N TYR A 289 3.81 11.82 -5.40
CA TYR A 289 3.42 12.05 -6.78
C TYR A 289 4.64 12.25 -7.69
N ALA A 290 5.55 13.15 -7.31
CA ALA A 290 6.71 13.50 -8.12
C ALA A 290 7.68 12.33 -8.30
N ALA A 291 7.92 11.55 -7.23
CA ALA A 291 8.76 10.35 -7.30
C ALA A 291 8.11 9.25 -8.14
N THR A 292 6.79 9.06 -8.01
CA THR A 292 6.06 8.07 -8.83
C THR A 292 6.05 8.47 -10.30
N GLN A 293 5.78 9.75 -10.62
CA GLN A 293 5.82 10.28 -11.98
C GLN A 293 7.21 10.10 -12.59
N TRP A 294 8.26 10.42 -11.84
CA TRP A 294 9.64 10.24 -12.27
C TRP A 294 9.98 8.77 -12.55
N ALA A 295 9.57 7.86 -11.65
CA ALA A 295 9.80 6.43 -11.81
C ALA A 295 9.01 5.84 -12.98
N ALA A 296 7.80 6.35 -13.23
CA ALA A 296 6.98 5.97 -14.36
C ALA A 296 7.62 6.37 -15.69
N GLU A 297 8.14 7.61 -15.78
CA GLU A 297 8.88 8.07 -16.95
C GLU A 297 10.13 7.22 -17.18
N ARG A 298 10.90 6.93 -16.12
CA ARG A 298 12.08 6.06 -16.19
C ARG A 298 11.76 4.65 -16.71
N ALA A 299 10.68 4.06 -16.22
CA ALA A 299 10.20 2.76 -16.68
C ALA A 299 9.76 2.81 -18.15
N ARG A 300 8.96 3.80 -18.52
CA ARG A 300 8.38 3.96 -19.87
C ARG A 300 9.42 4.29 -20.94
N THR A 301 10.52 4.93 -20.55
CA THR A 301 11.67 5.24 -21.41
C THR A 301 12.76 4.16 -21.41
N ASN A 302 12.45 2.96 -20.92
CA ASN A 302 13.34 1.78 -20.93
C ASN A 302 14.67 1.97 -20.19
N GLN A 303 14.71 2.86 -19.19
CA GLN A 303 15.89 3.05 -18.34
C GLN A 303 15.93 2.02 -17.18
N GLY A 304 14.88 1.23 -17.04
CA GLY A 304 14.78 0.09 -16.14
C GLY A 304 13.93 0.35 -14.89
N PRO A 305 13.95 -0.58 -13.93
CA PRO A 305 13.10 -0.51 -12.75
C PRO A 305 13.55 0.55 -11.76
N THR A 306 12.63 0.99 -10.91
CA THR A 306 12.89 1.90 -9.78
C THR A 306 12.32 1.29 -8.50
N LEU A 307 13.02 1.43 -7.38
CA LEU A 307 12.47 1.14 -6.06
C LEU A 307 12.26 2.44 -5.28
N ILE A 308 11.04 2.63 -4.79
CA ILE A 308 10.64 3.76 -3.95
C ILE A 308 10.32 3.22 -2.55
N GLU A 309 11.05 3.67 -1.54
CA GLU A 309 10.66 3.51 -0.14
C GLU A 309 9.81 4.70 0.28
N HIS A 310 8.55 4.45 0.61
CA HIS A 310 7.64 5.44 1.20
C HIS A 310 7.79 5.37 2.72
N PHE A 311 8.46 6.35 3.31
CA PHE A 311 8.66 6.44 4.75
C PHE A 311 7.44 7.10 5.41
N THR A 312 6.59 6.27 6.01
CA THR A 312 5.28 6.64 6.54
C THR A 312 5.06 5.95 7.89
N TYR A 313 3.87 6.04 8.46
CA TYR A 313 3.55 5.43 9.74
C TYR A 313 2.14 4.84 9.75
N ARG A 314 2.01 3.61 10.21
CA ARG A 314 0.70 2.95 10.36
C ARG A 314 0.02 3.44 11.64
N VAL A 315 -0.84 4.45 11.53
CA VAL A 315 -1.48 5.11 12.69
C VAL A 315 -2.34 4.12 13.49
N GLU A 316 -3.12 3.30 12.81
CA GLU A 316 -4.09 2.38 13.40
C GLU A 316 -3.51 0.97 13.61
N GLY A 317 -4.29 0.10 14.27
CA GLY A 317 -3.98 -1.33 14.38
C GLY A 317 -3.78 -1.99 13.01
N HIS A 318 -3.11 -3.14 12.99
CA HIS A 318 -2.84 -3.90 11.77
C HIS A 318 -4.13 -4.29 11.04
N SER A 319 -5.17 -4.70 11.76
CA SER A 319 -6.49 -5.03 11.22
C SER A 319 -7.55 -4.90 12.31
N THR A 320 -8.81 -5.22 11.99
CA THR A 320 -9.88 -5.36 12.99
C THR A 320 -9.60 -6.43 14.05
N SER A 321 -8.64 -7.32 13.81
CA SER A 321 -8.23 -8.41 14.70
C SER A 321 -6.96 -8.09 15.52
N ASP A 322 -6.45 -6.87 15.43
CA ASP A 322 -5.20 -6.45 16.10
C ASP A 322 -5.46 -5.42 17.20
N ASP A 323 -4.58 -5.42 18.20
CA ASP A 323 -4.53 -4.42 19.28
C ASP A 323 -3.10 -3.84 19.41
N PRO A 324 -2.85 -2.64 18.86
CA PRO A 324 -1.52 -2.04 18.91
C PRO A 324 -1.03 -1.68 20.31
N THR A 325 -1.93 -1.53 21.28
CA THR A 325 -1.57 -1.16 22.66
C THR A 325 -0.76 -2.25 23.37
N GLN A 326 -0.73 -3.46 22.81
CA GLN A 326 0.02 -4.59 23.34
C GLN A 326 1.53 -4.56 22.99
N TYR A 327 1.95 -3.82 21.96
CA TYR A 327 3.32 -3.95 21.44
C TYR A 327 4.05 -2.65 21.10
N ARG A 328 3.35 -1.50 21.00
CA ARG A 328 3.96 -0.20 20.70
C ARG A 328 3.38 0.92 21.56
N SER A 329 4.08 2.05 21.68
CA SER A 329 3.56 3.16 22.47
C SER A 329 2.36 3.83 21.77
N ALA A 330 1.34 4.17 22.54
CA ALA A 330 0.15 4.88 22.04
C ALA A 330 0.48 6.31 21.57
N GLY A 331 1.62 6.87 21.99
CA GLY A 331 2.09 8.19 21.58
C GLY A 331 2.74 8.22 20.20
N GLU A 332 3.13 7.08 19.63
CA GLU A 332 3.90 7.03 18.38
C GLU A 332 3.18 7.68 17.19
N PRO A 333 1.89 7.39 16.92
CA PRO A 333 1.21 8.02 15.79
C PRO A 333 1.19 9.55 15.87
N THR A 334 1.02 10.11 17.07
CA THR A 334 0.94 11.56 17.30
C THR A 334 2.31 12.23 17.22
N ALA A 335 3.35 11.55 17.69
CA ALA A 335 4.73 12.07 17.68
C ALA A 335 5.41 11.90 16.31
N TRP A 336 4.80 11.19 15.35
CA TRP A 336 5.40 10.89 14.07
C TRP A 336 5.84 12.17 13.31
N PRO A 337 7.14 12.31 12.97
CA PRO A 337 7.66 13.59 12.49
C PRO A 337 7.19 13.96 11.08
N MET A 338 6.68 13.01 10.27
CA MET A 338 6.16 13.35 8.94
C MET A 338 4.68 13.78 8.98
N GLY A 339 4.06 13.83 10.16
CA GLY A 339 2.69 14.32 10.36
C GLY A 339 1.61 13.47 9.68
N ASP A 340 0.44 14.06 9.45
CA ASP A 340 -0.69 13.42 8.77
C ASP A 340 -0.76 13.90 7.29
N PRO A 341 -0.84 12.99 6.31
CA PRO A 341 -0.85 13.37 4.89
C PRO A 341 -2.04 14.24 4.47
N VAL A 342 -3.23 14.01 5.06
CA VAL A 342 -4.44 14.81 4.78
C VAL A 342 -4.23 16.23 5.31
N VAL A 343 -3.74 16.35 6.55
CA VAL A 343 -3.51 17.65 7.19
C VAL A 343 -2.44 18.45 6.46
N ARG A 344 -1.34 17.80 6.02
CA ARG A 344 -0.27 18.47 5.30
C ARG A 344 -0.73 19.05 3.97
N LEU A 345 -1.46 18.27 3.17
CA LEU A 345 -2.00 18.80 1.90
C LEU A 345 -3.08 19.85 2.13
N LYS A 346 -3.93 19.69 3.16
CA LYS A 346 -4.91 20.70 3.57
C LYS A 346 -4.21 22.03 3.85
N ASN A 347 -3.20 22.02 4.70
CA ASN A 347 -2.49 23.24 5.10
C ASN A 347 -1.74 23.87 3.93
N HIS A 348 -1.19 23.06 3.02
CA HIS A 348 -0.58 23.57 1.79
C HIS A 348 -1.59 24.32 0.92
N LEU A 349 -2.77 23.73 0.69
CA LEU A 349 -3.85 24.36 -0.06
C LEU A 349 -4.37 25.65 0.62
N ILE A 350 -4.41 25.69 1.95
CA ILE A 350 -4.74 26.90 2.72
C ILE A 350 -3.67 27.98 2.50
N ALA A 351 -2.38 27.60 2.57
CA ALA A 351 -1.27 28.52 2.35
C ALA A 351 -1.26 29.12 0.93
N LEU A 352 -1.79 28.39 -0.06
CA LEU A 352 -2.00 28.88 -1.42
C LEU A 352 -3.23 29.80 -1.58
N GLY A 353 -4.10 29.91 -0.57
CA GLY A 353 -5.38 30.62 -0.66
C GLY A 353 -6.47 29.84 -1.40
N GLU A 354 -6.23 28.57 -1.70
CA GLU A 354 -7.07 27.71 -2.54
C GLU A 354 -8.03 26.83 -1.73
N TRP A 355 -7.95 26.90 -0.39
CA TRP A 355 -8.76 26.14 0.56
C TRP A 355 -8.88 26.87 1.91
N ASP A 356 -9.77 26.39 2.78
CA ASP A 356 -9.97 26.88 4.14
C ASP A 356 -10.61 25.79 5.02
N GLU A 357 -10.71 26.06 6.32
CA GLU A 357 -11.28 25.13 7.30
C GLU A 357 -12.78 24.87 7.07
N GLU A 358 -13.53 25.85 6.57
CA GLU A 358 -14.97 25.70 6.30
C GLU A 358 -15.20 24.72 5.14
N ARG A 359 -14.46 24.90 4.04
CA ARG A 359 -14.47 23.98 2.89
C ARG A 359 -13.99 22.59 3.27
N HIS A 360 -12.98 22.48 4.15
CA HIS A 360 -12.52 21.17 4.63
C HIS A 360 -13.61 20.45 5.43
N ALA A 361 -14.21 21.11 6.42
CA ALA A 361 -15.28 20.53 7.23
C ALA A 361 -16.51 20.17 6.38
N ALA A 362 -16.87 21.01 5.40
CA ALA A 362 -17.95 20.72 4.47
C ALA A 362 -17.66 19.48 3.61
N GLN A 363 -16.44 19.35 3.09
CA GLN A 363 -16.02 18.17 2.33
C GLN A 363 -16.06 16.89 3.19
N ASP A 364 -15.55 16.93 4.41
CA ASP A 364 -15.54 15.76 5.29
C ASP A 364 -16.97 15.27 5.59
N LEU A 365 -17.90 16.21 5.82
CA LEU A 365 -19.32 15.88 6.01
C LEU A 365 -19.93 15.29 4.73
N GLU A 366 -19.65 15.89 3.57
CA GLU A 366 -20.13 15.41 2.27
C GLU A 366 -19.68 13.97 2.01
N LEU A 367 -18.39 13.69 2.19
CA LEU A 367 -17.79 12.38 1.98
C LEU A 367 -18.32 11.34 2.97
N ALA A 368 -18.51 11.72 4.23
CA ALA A 368 -19.12 10.83 5.24
C ALA A 368 -20.55 10.43 4.86
N GLU A 369 -21.36 11.37 4.35
CA GLU A 369 -22.72 11.08 3.89
C GLU A 369 -22.73 10.30 2.55
N GLU A 370 -21.79 10.57 1.64
CA GLU A 370 -21.59 9.80 0.40
C GLU A 370 -21.28 8.32 0.71
N VAL A 371 -20.31 8.06 1.58
CA VAL A 371 -19.92 6.73 2.02
C VAL A 371 -21.07 6.04 2.74
N LYS A 372 -21.79 6.74 3.62
CA LYS A 372 -22.97 6.20 4.31
C LYS A 372 -24.12 5.85 3.36
N ARG A 373 -24.37 6.68 2.33
CA ARG A 373 -25.36 6.39 1.29
C ARG A 373 -24.95 5.15 0.49
N SER A 374 -23.68 5.07 0.08
CA SER A 374 -23.14 3.92 -0.65
C SER A 374 -23.21 2.63 0.17
N GLN A 375 -22.94 2.71 1.48
CA GLN A 375 -23.10 1.58 2.38
C GLN A 375 -24.55 1.11 2.45
N LYS A 376 -25.51 2.03 2.62
CA LYS A 376 -26.93 1.66 2.61
C LYS A 376 -27.35 1.00 1.30
N GLU A 377 -26.79 1.43 0.18
CA GLU A 377 -27.05 0.80 -1.13
C GLU A 377 -26.48 -0.62 -1.18
N ALA A 378 -25.21 -0.81 -0.80
CA ALA A 378 -24.58 -2.12 -0.76
C ALA A 378 -25.29 -3.08 0.21
N GLU A 379 -25.73 -2.61 1.37
CA GLU A 379 -26.44 -3.42 2.38
C GLU A 379 -27.77 -3.99 1.87
N LYS A 380 -28.40 -3.37 0.85
CA LYS A 380 -29.60 -3.94 0.19
C LYS A 380 -29.31 -5.28 -0.49
N ASN A 381 -28.06 -5.50 -0.92
CA ASN A 381 -27.62 -6.75 -1.55
C ASN A 381 -27.31 -7.85 -0.52
N GLY A 382 -27.24 -7.52 0.76
CA GLY A 382 -26.91 -8.44 1.85
C GLY A 382 -25.72 -7.98 2.70
N ILE A 383 -25.67 -8.52 3.92
CA ILE A 383 -24.55 -8.43 4.87
C ILE A 383 -24.37 -9.80 5.54
N LEU A 384 -23.29 -9.98 6.29
CA LEU A 384 -22.93 -11.28 6.89
C LEU A 384 -24.08 -11.94 7.67
N GLY A 385 -24.83 -11.18 8.47
CA GLY A 385 -25.94 -11.70 9.27
C GLY A 385 -27.19 -12.13 8.50
N HIS A 386 -27.27 -11.86 7.19
CA HIS A 386 -28.44 -12.17 6.35
C HIS A 386 -28.36 -13.57 5.68
N GLY A 387 -27.37 -14.39 6.02
CA GLY A 387 -27.19 -15.73 5.45
C GLY A 387 -26.33 -15.75 4.19
N MET A 388 -26.37 -16.87 3.46
CA MET A 388 -25.62 -17.04 2.21
C MET A 388 -26.23 -16.19 1.09
N HIS A 389 -25.38 -15.41 0.43
CA HIS A 389 -25.81 -14.49 -0.63
C HIS A 389 -25.64 -15.05 -2.04
N GLN A 390 -24.69 -15.97 -2.21
CA GLN A 390 -24.30 -16.51 -3.50
C GLN A 390 -24.92 -17.90 -3.71
N PRO A 391 -25.35 -18.26 -4.93
CA PRO A 391 -25.71 -19.64 -5.25
C PRO A 391 -24.53 -20.56 -4.96
N PHE A 392 -24.80 -21.73 -4.36
CA PHE A 392 -23.75 -22.63 -3.90
C PHE A 392 -22.90 -23.19 -5.05
N GLU A 393 -23.50 -23.35 -6.22
CA GLU A 393 -22.87 -23.86 -7.44
C GLU A 393 -21.69 -22.97 -7.87
N THR A 394 -21.75 -21.66 -7.60
CA THR A 394 -20.69 -20.71 -7.93
C THR A 394 -19.38 -21.00 -7.21
N MET A 395 -19.39 -21.79 -6.13
CA MET A 395 -18.19 -22.26 -5.44
C MET A 395 -17.30 -23.16 -6.32
N PHE A 396 -17.89 -23.86 -7.29
CA PHE A 396 -17.19 -24.79 -8.20
C PHE A 396 -16.77 -24.14 -9.52
N GLU A 397 -17.22 -22.91 -9.77
CA GLU A 397 -16.90 -22.12 -10.96
C GLU A 397 -15.60 -21.33 -10.77
N GLY A 398 -14.89 -21.04 -11.87
CA GLY A 398 -13.65 -20.26 -11.85
C GLY A 398 -12.42 -21.00 -11.32
N VAL A 399 -12.54 -22.29 -10.97
CA VAL A 399 -11.40 -23.15 -10.62
C VAL A 399 -10.56 -23.49 -11.86
N PHE A 400 -11.23 -23.73 -12.98
CA PHE A 400 -10.65 -23.93 -14.31
C PHE A 400 -11.47 -23.12 -15.33
N GLU A 401 -10.93 -22.93 -16.55
CA GLU A 401 -11.68 -22.30 -17.65
C GLU A 401 -12.95 -23.08 -17.99
N GLU A 402 -12.84 -24.42 -18.09
CA GLU A 402 -13.97 -25.33 -18.22
C GLU A 402 -14.06 -26.23 -16.98
N THR A 403 -15.25 -26.33 -16.37
CA THR A 403 -15.47 -27.16 -15.18
C THR A 403 -15.23 -28.64 -15.50
N PRO A 404 -14.20 -29.28 -14.91
CA PRO A 404 -13.91 -30.69 -15.15
C PRO A 404 -15.00 -31.61 -14.56
N TRP A 405 -15.04 -32.86 -15.03
CA TRP A 405 -16.06 -33.84 -14.63
C TRP A 405 -16.16 -34.02 -13.10
N HIS A 406 -15.04 -34.06 -12.38
CA HIS A 406 -15.04 -34.28 -10.94
C HIS A 406 -15.64 -33.11 -10.15
N LEU A 407 -15.50 -31.86 -10.62
CA LEU A 407 -16.15 -30.70 -10.00
C LEU A 407 -17.66 -30.68 -10.30
N LYS A 408 -18.07 -31.16 -11.47
CA LYS A 408 -19.50 -31.36 -11.79
C LYS A 408 -20.14 -32.40 -10.87
N GLU A 409 -19.44 -33.52 -10.63
CA GLU A 409 -19.90 -34.55 -9.68
C GLU A 409 -19.98 -34.02 -8.24
N GLN A 410 -18.97 -33.27 -7.77
CA GLN A 410 -19.00 -32.66 -6.44
C GLN A 410 -20.12 -31.62 -6.29
N CYS A 411 -20.34 -30.79 -7.30
CA CYS A 411 -21.46 -29.83 -7.32
C CYS A 411 -22.81 -30.56 -7.27
N GLN A 412 -22.98 -31.61 -8.06
CA GLN A 412 -24.21 -32.42 -8.02
C GLN A 412 -24.41 -33.10 -6.66
N GLN A 413 -23.34 -33.66 -6.08
CA GLN A 413 -23.40 -34.27 -4.75
C GLN A 413 -23.88 -33.25 -3.70
N MET A 414 -23.32 -32.04 -3.70
CA MET A 414 -23.73 -30.97 -2.78
C MET A 414 -25.21 -30.59 -2.98
N LEU A 415 -25.68 -30.48 -4.22
CA LEU A 415 -27.09 -30.20 -4.52
C LEU A 415 -28.02 -31.31 -4.01
N ASP A 416 -27.62 -32.57 -4.18
CA ASP A 416 -28.37 -33.72 -3.68
C ASP A 416 -28.43 -33.73 -2.14
N GLU A 417 -27.34 -33.37 -1.47
CA GLU A 417 -27.29 -33.23 -0.01
C GLU A 417 -28.19 -32.09 0.51
N GLN A 418 -28.21 -30.93 -0.16
CA GLN A 418 -29.12 -29.83 0.19
C GLN A 418 -30.58 -30.24 0.06
N LYS A 419 -30.92 -30.89 -1.05
CA LYS A 419 -32.27 -31.40 -1.28
C LYS A 419 -32.66 -32.42 -0.21
N ALA A 420 -31.74 -33.30 0.19
CA ALA A 420 -31.98 -34.27 1.26
C ALA A 420 -32.14 -33.59 2.64
N ALA A 421 -31.47 -32.46 2.87
CA ALA A 421 -31.59 -31.64 4.08
C ALA A 421 -32.84 -30.73 4.09
N GLY A 422 -33.56 -30.61 2.97
CA GLY A 422 -34.73 -29.74 2.83
C GLY A 422 -34.42 -28.25 2.77
N LEU A 423 -33.21 -27.90 2.30
CA LEU A 423 -32.73 -26.53 2.10
C LEU A 423 -33.06 -26.00 0.70
#